data_AF-X1FX26-F1
#
_entry.id   AF-X1FX26-F1
#
_cell.length_a   1.000
_cell.length_b   1.000
_cell.length_c   1.000
_cell.angle_alpha   90.00
_cell.angle_beta   90.00
_cell.angle_gamma   90.00
#
_symmetry.space_group_name_H-M   'P 1'
#
loop_
_entity.id
_entity.type
_entity.pdbx_description
1 polymer ?
#
loop_
_entity_poly.entity_id
_entity_poly.type
_entity_poly.pdbx_seq_one_letter_code
_entity_poly.pdbx_strand_id
1 'polypeptide(L)'
;MFLYMHKYLKSQIKVVWIATNKTLIDELQSNGFTAFYKWSFKGIINTIRAKVVIVSHGSNDINQYLTSGFTINLWHGVPLKKIGYSNLNPNSFSFRIHNSKGLRRFYYRIVCAGQLRKADLLLATTETYANIFINDFDYKRKNIVIGSYPRNDFLIERLEGEEIGTDRQLIKIIKQKRENGVKILLYMPTFRDTGDSEFDDILKTM
;
A
#
# COMPACT_ATOMS: atom_id res chain seq x y z
N MET A 1 0.94 -9.80 -5.59
CA MET A 1 1.07 -10.78 -4.47
C MET A 1 -0.21 -11.55 -4.18
N PHE A 2 -1.34 -10.92 -3.84
CA PHE A 2 -2.61 -11.63 -3.58
C PHE A 2 -3.04 -12.56 -4.73
N LEU A 3 -3.12 -12.03 -5.96
CA LEU A 3 -3.49 -12.82 -7.14
C LEU A 3 -2.50 -13.97 -7.40
N TYR A 4 -1.20 -13.71 -7.22
CA TYR A 4 -0.15 -14.73 -7.33
C TYR A 4 -0.37 -15.88 -6.33
N MET A 5 -0.58 -15.55 -5.04
CA MET A 5 -0.82 -16.56 -4.00
C MET A 5 -2.14 -17.31 -4.25
N HIS A 6 -3.17 -16.63 -4.75
CA HIS A 6 -4.41 -17.29 -5.14
C HIS A 6 -4.19 -18.25 -6.31
N LYS A 7 -3.45 -17.85 -7.36
CA LYS A 7 -3.17 -18.68 -8.53
C LYS A 7 -2.35 -19.92 -8.16
N TYR A 8 -1.26 -19.74 -7.43
CA TYR A 8 -0.26 -20.80 -7.23
C TYR A 8 -0.35 -21.53 -5.89
N LEU A 9 -0.94 -20.93 -4.84
CA LEU A 9 -0.89 -21.45 -3.48
C LEU A 9 -2.26 -21.70 -2.83
N LYS A 10 -3.38 -21.44 -3.51
CA LYS A 10 -4.73 -21.59 -2.91
C LYS A 10 -5.07 -23.00 -2.42
N SER A 11 -4.43 -24.04 -2.96
CA SER A 11 -4.59 -25.42 -2.51
C SER A 11 -3.83 -25.73 -1.22
N GLN A 12 -2.82 -24.93 -0.89
CA GLN A 12 -1.92 -25.13 0.26
C GLN A 12 -2.26 -24.19 1.41
N ILE A 13 -2.72 -22.97 1.10
CA ILE A 13 -3.01 -21.93 2.09
C ILE A 13 -4.33 -21.23 1.79
N LYS A 14 -4.98 -20.77 2.86
CA LYS A 14 -6.14 -19.90 2.76
C LYS A 14 -5.68 -18.47 2.49
N VAL A 15 -5.94 -17.97 1.28
CA VAL A 15 -5.63 -16.60 0.87
C VAL A 15 -6.88 -15.74 1.01
N VAL A 16 -6.81 -14.64 1.77
CA VAL A 16 -7.94 -13.76 2.06
C VAL A 16 -7.54 -12.31 1.81
N TRP A 17 -8.37 -11.57 1.08
CA TRP A 17 -8.25 -10.13 0.94
C TRP A 17 -9.12 -9.40 1.99
N ILE A 18 -8.56 -8.39 2.65
CA ILE A 18 -9.27 -7.55 3.61
C ILE A 18 -9.23 -6.11 3.10
N ALA A 19 -10.40 -5.46 2.97
CA ALA A 19 -10.49 -4.09 2.48
C ALA A 19 -11.62 -3.28 3.15
N THR A 20 -11.59 -1.96 3.00
CA THR A 20 -12.67 -1.05 3.41
C THR A 20 -13.61 -0.67 2.26
N ASN A 21 -13.18 -0.83 1.01
CA ASN A 21 -14.01 -0.59 -0.16
C ASN A 21 -14.92 -1.80 -0.41
N LYS A 22 -16.24 -1.63 -0.18
CA LYS A 22 -17.25 -2.69 -0.38
C LYS A 22 -17.41 -3.08 -1.85
N THR A 23 -17.41 -2.11 -2.76
CA THR A 23 -17.48 -2.36 -4.21
C THR A 23 -16.33 -3.26 -4.69
N LEU A 24 -15.11 -3.00 -4.22
CA LEU A 24 -13.95 -3.86 -4.51
C LEU A 24 -14.13 -5.28 -3.96
N ILE A 25 -14.72 -5.41 -2.77
CA ILE A 25 -14.98 -6.72 -2.16
C ILE A 25 -15.99 -7.51 -2.98
N ASP A 26 -17.07 -6.85 -3.41
CA ASP A 26 -18.12 -7.49 -4.23
C ASP A 26 -17.54 -7.90 -5.60
N GLU A 27 -16.71 -7.04 -6.21
CA GLU A 27 -15.98 -7.36 -7.44
C GLU A 27 -15.05 -8.57 -7.25
N LEU A 28 -14.26 -8.62 -6.17
CA LEU A 28 -13.41 -9.76 -5.86
C LEU A 28 -14.24 -11.05 -5.68
N GLN A 29 -15.31 -11.00 -4.89
CA GLN A 29 -16.15 -12.16 -4.59
C GLN A 29 -16.85 -12.70 -5.85
N SER A 30 -17.37 -11.83 -6.71
CA SER A 30 -17.97 -12.22 -7.99
C SER A 30 -16.97 -12.87 -8.96
N ASN A 31 -15.66 -12.61 -8.79
CA ASN A 31 -14.59 -13.26 -9.55
C ASN A 31 -13.98 -14.47 -8.80
N GLY A 32 -14.67 -15.02 -7.79
CA GLY A 32 -14.26 -16.24 -7.09
C GLY A 32 -13.16 -16.04 -6.04
N PHE A 33 -12.78 -14.80 -5.74
CA PHE A 33 -11.80 -14.49 -4.71
C PHE A 33 -12.41 -14.43 -3.31
N THR A 34 -11.65 -14.90 -2.31
CA THR A 34 -12.07 -14.75 -0.90
C THR A 34 -11.68 -13.35 -0.39
N ALA A 35 -12.67 -12.47 -0.27
CA ALA A 35 -12.48 -11.11 0.24
C ALA A 35 -13.52 -10.76 1.32
N PHE A 36 -13.13 -9.97 2.33
CA PHE A 36 -14.05 -9.52 3.38
C PHE A 36 -13.85 -8.05 3.74
N TYR A 37 -14.94 -7.42 4.18
CA TYR A 37 -14.90 -6.08 4.74
C TYR A 37 -14.15 -6.06 6.06
N LYS A 38 -13.22 -5.12 6.22
CA LYS A 38 -12.33 -4.96 7.38
C LYS A 38 -13.05 -5.03 8.73
N TRP A 39 -14.25 -4.45 8.83
CA TRP A 39 -15.04 -4.38 10.06
C TRP A 39 -16.18 -5.40 10.13
N SER A 40 -16.31 -6.28 9.13
CA SER A 40 -17.26 -7.40 9.21
C SER A 40 -16.75 -8.47 10.17
N PHE A 41 -17.65 -9.25 10.75
CA PHE A 41 -17.31 -10.40 11.60
C PHE A 41 -16.32 -11.36 10.92
N LYS A 42 -16.55 -11.68 9.63
CA LYS A 42 -15.63 -12.50 8.83
C LYS A 42 -14.27 -11.82 8.65
N GLY A 43 -14.21 -10.51 8.38
CA GLY A 43 -12.95 -9.78 8.24
C GLY A 43 -12.13 -9.76 9.53
N ILE A 44 -12.80 -9.52 10.66
CA ILE A 44 -12.20 -9.54 12.00
C ILE A 44 -11.63 -10.92 12.33
N ILE A 45 -12.42 -11.99 12.19
CA ILE A 45 -11.96 -13.35 12.51
C ILE A 45 -10.78 -13.76 11.64
N ASN A 46 -10.81 -13.48 10.34
CA ASN A 46 -9.69 -13.82 9.46
C ASN A 46 -8.44 -13.00 9.78
N THR A 47 -8.58 -11.73 10.22
CA THR A 47 -7.46 -10.90 10.68
C THR A 47 -6.82 -11.49 11.94
N ILE A 48 -7.62 -11.85 12.95
CA ILE A 48 -7.14 -12.41 14.22
C ILE A 48 -6.44 -13.76 14.00
N ARG A 49 -6.96 -14.59 13.09
CA ARG A 49 -6.44 -15.94 12.82
C ARG A 49 -5.30 -15.98 11.81
N ALA A 50 -4.99 -14.85 11.17
CA ALA A 50 -3.97 -14.82 10.12
C ALA A 50 -2.59 -15.15 10.69
N LYS A 51 -1.93 -16.16 10.12
CA LYS A 51 -0.54 -16.48 10.44
C LYS A 51 0.43 -15.47 9.81
N VAL A 52 0.10 -15.00 8.62
CA VAL A 52 0.87 -14.01 7.85
C VAL A 52 -0.09 -12.92 7.39
N VAL A 53 0.33 -11.66 7.55
CA VAL A 53 -0.41 -10.48 7.12
C VAL A 53 0.48 -9.64 6.22
N ILE A 54 0.00 -9.34 5.01
CA ILE A 54 0.75 -8.58 4.01
C ILE A 54 0.07 -7.24 3.79
N VAL A 55 0.82 -6.15 3.90
CA VAL A 55 0.36 -4.76 3.79
C VAL A 55 1.30 -3.96 2.89
N SER A 56 0.89 -2.76 2.44
CA SER A 56 1.73 -1.86 1.62
C SER A 56 1.95 -0.48 2.24
N HIS A 57 0.96 0.05 2.96
CA HIS A 57 1.07 1.34 3.65
C HIS A 57 1.18 1.15 5.17
N GLY A 58 0.83 -0.04 5.66
CA GLY A 58 0.98 -0.43 7.06
C GLY A 58 -0.33 -0.33 7.82
N SER A 59 -0.37 0.59 8.77
CA SER A 59 -1.50 1.01 9.62
C SER A 59 -2.90 0.61 9.21
N ASN A 60 -3.27 1.25 8.11
CA ASN A 60 -4.66 1.46 7.77
C ASN A 60 -5.20 0.35 6.88
N ASP A 61 -4.32 -0.47 6.29
CA ASP A 61 -4.67 -1.54 5.36
C ASP A 61 -5.51 -2.63 6.05
N ILE A 62 -5.16 -2.97 7.29
CA ILE A 62 -5.84 -4.01 8.08
C ILE A 62 -6.17 -3.51 9.49
N ASN A 63 -6.95 -4.27 10.26
CA ASN A 63 -7.17 -3.94 11.67
C ASN A 63 -5.96 -4.40 12.50
N GLN A 64 -4.98 -3.51 12.65
CA GLN A 64 -3.72 -3.86 13.30
C GLN A 64 -3.82 -4.10 14.79
N TYR A 65 -4.84 -3.58 15.47
CA TYR A 65 -5.10 -3.92 16.87
C TYR A 65 -5.46 -5.39 17.05
N LEU A 66 -5.98 -6.02 15.99
CA LEU A 66 -6.39 -7.41 15.99
C LEU A 66 -5.39 -8.32 15.28
N THR A 67 -4.37 -7.75 14.61
CA THR A 67 -3.32 -8.52 13.95
C THR A 67 -2.38 -9.11 14.99
N SER A 68 -2.20 -10.43 15.00
CA SER A 68 -1.22 -11.14 15.84
C SER A 68 -0.16 -11.88 15.02
N GLY A 69 -0.45 -12.20 13.76
CA GLY A 69 0.45 -12.93 12.87
C GLY A 69 1.70 -12.16 12.45
N PHE A 70 2.56 -12.86 11.71
CA PHE A 70 3.78 -12.33 11.12
C PHE A 70 3.45 -11.32 10.03
N THR A 71 3.96 -10.10 10.15
CA THR A 71 3.60 -8.97 9.30
C THR A 71 4.69 -8.69 8.27
N ILE A 72 4.28 -8.59 6.99
CA ILE A 72 5.15 -8.23 5.88
C ILE A 72 4.63 -6.93 5.29
N ASN A 73 5.47 -5.90 5.29
CA ASN A 73 5.18 -4.64 4.65
C ASN A 73 5.92 -4.56 3.30
N LEU A 74 5.15 -4.49 2.22
CA LEU A 74 5.67 -4.36 0.86
C LEU A 74 6.12 -2.94 0.53
N TRP A 75 5.82 -1.98 1.40
CA TRP A 75 5.95 -0.56 1.15
C TRP A 75 5.13 -0.12 -0.08
N HIS A 76 5.16 1.18 -0.39
CA HIS A 76 4.30 1.78 -1.44
C HIS A 76 5.08 2.59 -2.47
N GLY A 77 6.40 2.48 -2.46
CA GLY A 77 7.24 3.07 -3.50
C GLY A 77 8.58 3.54 -2.99
N VAL A 78 9.48 3.75 -3.95
CA VAL A 78 10.78 4.30 -3.66
C VAL A 78 10.64 5.72 -3.07
N PRO A 79 11.19 6.00 -1.88
CA PRO A 79 11.09 7.32 -1.29
C PRO A 79 11.95 8.33 -2.04
N LEU A 80 11.32 9.40 -2.52
CA LEU A 80 12.00 10.58 -3.08
C LEU A 80 12.08 11.73 -2.06
N LYS A 81 11.04 11.89 -1.23
CA LYS A 81 11.01 12.87 -0.14
C LYS A 81 11.62 12.27 1.13
N LYS A 82 12.15 13.12 2.01
CA LYS A 82 12.56 12.72 3.36
C LYS A 82 11.36 12.17 4.12
N ILE A 83 11.52 11.00 4.73
CA ILE A 83 10.48 10.27 5.47
C ILE A 83 11.03 9.81 6.82
N GLY A 84 10.14 9.28 7.68
CA GLY A 84 10.53 8.77 8.99
C GLY A 84 11.25 9.83 9.83
N TYR A 85 12.36 9.47 10.47
CA TYR A 85 13.14 10.36 11.32
C TYR A 85 13.82 11.53 10.58
N SER A 86 14.15 11.36 9.30
CA SER A 86 14.68 12.46 8.47
C SER A 86 13.64 13.52 8.08
N ASN A 87 12.34 13.27 8.28
CA ASN A 87 11.32 14.29 8.05
C ASN A 87 11.27 15.27 9.23
N LEU A 88 11.80 16.48 9.02
CA LEU A 88 11.88 17.54 10.04
C LEU A 88 10.68 18.51 10.03
N ASN A 89 9.64 18.25 9.22
CA ASN A 89 8.48 19.14 9.17
C ASN A 89 7.61 18.97 10.42
N PRO A 90 7.49 20.00 11.30
CA PRO A 90 6.73 19.91 12.54
C PRO A 90 5.22 19.74 12.34
N ASN A 91 4.71 20.16 11.17
CA ASN A 91 3.29 20.00 10.81
C ASN A 91 2.99 18.58 10.34
N SER A 92 4.00 17.78 9.99
CA SER A 92 3.77 16.41 9.55
C SER A 92 3.30 15.53 10.71
N PHE A 93 2.33 14.67 10.42
CA PHE A 93 1.76 13.75 11.40
C PHE A 93 2.83 12.80 11.96
N SER A 94 3.72 12.29 11.11
CA SER A 94 4.84 11.43 11.49
C SER A 94 5.78 12.12 12.48
N PHE A 95 6.17 13.37 12.22
CA PHE A 95 7.04 14.13 13.13
C PHE A 95 6.38 14.32 14.49
N ARG A 96 5.09 14.69 14.51
CA ARG A 96 4.33 14.90 15.76
C ARG A 96 4.24 13.64 16.62
N ILE A 97 4.10 12.47 16.00
CA ILE A 97 4.07 11.19 16.71
C ILE A 97 5.46 10.90 17.31
N HIS A 98 6.50 10.92 16.47
CA HIS A 98 7.86 10.51 16.88
C HIS A 98 8.50 11.47 17.90
N ASN A 99 8.18 12.76 17.86
CA ASN A 99 8.74 13.78 18.76
C ASN A 99 7.84 14.14 19.95
N SER A 100 6.74 13.43 20.16
CA SER A 100 5.84 13.68 21.28
C SER A 100 6.45 13.30 22.64
N LYS A 101 6.12 14.07 23.69
CA LYS A 101 6.57 13.84 25.08
C LYS A 101 5.37 13.71 26.04
N GLY A 102 5.60 13.12 27.22
CA GLY A 102 4.62 13.04 28.31
C GLY A 102 3.30 12.37 27.93
N LEU A 103 2.18 12.93 28.41
CA LEU A 103 0.82 12.45 28.16
C LEU A 103 0.48 12.36 26.66
N ARG A 104 1.02 13.27 25.85
CA ARG A 104 0.80 13.26 24.40
C ARG A 104 1.44 12.03 23.73
N ARG A 105 2.62 11.61 24.21
CA ARG A 105 3.26 10.37 23.75
C ARG A 105 2.44 9.15 24.14
N PHE A 106 1.89 9.13 25.35
CA PHE A 106 1.00 8.06 25.79
C PHE A 106 -0.27 8.00 24.92
N TYR A 107 -0.92 9.13 24.67
CA TYR A 107 -2.07 9.23 23.78
C TYR A 107 -1.79 8.66 22.39
N TYR A 108 -0.68 9.07 21.75
CA TYR A 108 -0.33 8.53 20.44
C TYR A 108 0.01 7.04 20.48
N ARG A 109 0.61 6.52 21.57
CA ARG A 109 0.84 5.08 21.73
C ARG A 109 -0.43 4.26 21.74
N ILE A 110 -1.55 4.83 22.20
CA ILE A 110 -2.85 4.16 22.21
C ILE A 110 -3.56 4.34 20.86
N VAL A 111 -3.75 5.59 20.42
CA VAL A 111 -4.57 5.90 19.23
C VAL A 111 -3.83 5.59 17.93
N CYS A 112 -2.50 5.59 17.94
CA CYS A 112 -1.67 5.27 16.78
C CYS A 112 -0.86 3.97 17.02
N ALA A 113 -1.29 3.11 17.96
CA ALA A 113 -0.57 1.88 18.30
C ALA A 113 -0.26 1.03 17.05
N GLY A 114 -1.23 0.89 16.15
CA GLY A 114 -1.02 0.23 14.86
C GLY A 114 0.05 0.93 14.03
N GLN A 115 -0.01 2.27 13.89
CA GLN A 115 0.96 3.00 13.05
C GLN A 115 2.39 2.91 13.59
N LEU A 116 2.52 2.74 14.91
CA LEU A 116 3.80 2.57 15.59
C LEU A 116 4.33 1.12 15.53
N ARG A 117 3.48 0.14 15.22
CA ARG A 117 3.91 -1.25 15.07
C ARG A 117 4.69 -1.40 13.76
N LYS A 118 5.97 -1.74 13.90
CA LYS A 118 6.81 -2.10 12.74
C LYS A 118 6.40 -3.48 12.24
N ALA A 119 6.54 -3.67 10.93
CA ALA A 119 6.35 -4.99 10.35
C ALA A 119 7.53 -5.90 10.72
N ASP A 120 7.28 -7.20 10.74
CA ASP A 120 8.32 -8.20 11.02
C ASP A 120 9.28 -8.32 9.82
N LEU A 121 8.79 -8.13 8.60
CA LEU A 121 9.60 -7.95 7.39
C LEU A 121 9.17 -6.72 6.60
N LEU A 122 10.16 -6.06 5.99
CA LEU A 122 9.97 -4.95 5.07
C LEU A 122 10.62 -5.28 3.73
N LEU A 123 9.94 -4.96 2.63
CA LEU A 123 10.50 -5.03 1.28
C LEU A 123 11.19 -3.70 0.93
N ALA A 124 12.42 -3.80 0.43
CA ALA A 124 13.15 -2.70 -0.19
C ALA A 124 13.63 -3.12 -1.59
N THR A 125 13.73 -2.18 -2.52
CA THR A 125 14.14 -2.50 -3.90
C THR A 125 15.65 -2.63 -4.06
N THR A 126 16.44 -1.94 -3.25
CA THR A 126 17.90 -1.95 -3.28
C THR A 126 18.48 -1.79 -1.88
N GLU A 127 19.77 -2.09 -1.71
CA GLU A 127 20.48 -1.88 -0.45
C GLU A 127 20.48 -0.40 -0.03
N THR A 128 20.56 0.53 -0.99
CA THR A 128 20.43 1.97 -0.74
C THR A 128 19.10 2.30 -0.06
N TYR A 129 17.99 1.74 -0.54
CA TYR A 129 16.69 1.96 0.09
C TYR A 129 16.55 1.21 1.41
N ALA A 130 17.17 0.03 1.56
CA ALA A 130 17.24 -0.65 2.84
C ALA A 130 17.91 0.21 3.91
N ASN A 131 19.01 0.89 3.57
CA ASN A 131 19.69 1.82 4.49
C ASN A 131 18.81 2.99 4.91
N ILE A 132 17.97 3.52 4.01
CA ILE A 132 16.96 4.53 4.37
C ILE A 132 16.01 3.97 5.43
N PHE A 133 15.49 2.74 5.25
CA PHE A 133 14.58 2.15 6.24
C PHE A 133 15.24 1.81 7.57
N ILE A 134 16.53 1.43 7.56
CA ILE A 134 17.32 1.25 8.78
C ILE A 134 17.43 2.58 9.53
N ASN A 135 17.81 3.66 8.83
CA ASN A 135 18.07 4.96 9.45
C ASN A 135 16.79 5.71 9.85
N ASP A 136 15.77 5.71 8.99
CA ASP A 136 14.59 6.56 9.16
C ASP A 136 13.42 5.88 9.86
N PHE A 137 13.42 4.54 9.92
CA PHE A 137 12.36 3.77 10.57
C PHE A 137 12.88 2.77 11.58
N ASP A 138 14.20 2.73 11.83
CA ASP A 138 14.84 1.86 12.82
C ASP A 138 14.49 0.37 12.59
N TYR A 139 14.53 -0.04 11.32
CA TYR A 139 14.51 -1.47 10.96
C TYR A 139 15.90 -2.07 11.17
N LYS A 140 15.95 -3.35 11.58
CA LYS A 140 17.19 -4.12 11.55
C LYS A 140 17.38 -4.67 10.14
N ARG A 141 18.62 -4.74 9.66
CA ARG A 141 18.91 -5.27 8.31
C ARG A 141 18.33 -6.67 8.05
N LYS A 142 18.34 -7.55 9.07
CA LYS A 142 17.76 -8.90 9.00
C LYS A 142 16.24 -8.94 8.77
N ASN A 143 15.56 -7.83 9.05
CA ASN A 143 14.12 -7.67 8.85
C ASN A 143 13.80 -7.03 7.48
N ILE A 144 14.79 -6.85 6.60
CA ILE A 144 14.61 -6.27 5.28
C ILE A 144 14.95 -7.29 4.20
N VAL A 145 14.02 -7.47 3.27
CA VAL A 145 14.18 -8.29 2.07
C VAL A 145 14.44 -7.35 0.89
N ILE A 146 15.47 -7.66 0.09
CA ILE A 146 15.75 -6.95 -1.16
C ILE A 146 15.02 -7.64 -2.30
N GLY A 147 14.17 -6.91 -3.02
CA GLY A 147 13.43 -7.45 -4.16
C GLY A 147 12.55 -6.42 -4.86
N SER A 148 12.10 -6.76 -6.06
CA SER A 148 11.16 -5.93 -6.82
C SER A 148 9.80 -5.83 -6.12
N TYR A 149 9.12 -4.70 -6.29
CA TYR A 149 7.75 -4.58 -5.80
C TYR A 149 6.81 -5.49 -6.60
N PRO A 150 5.99 -6.34 -5.95
CA PRO A 150 5.05 -7.22 -6.65
C PRO A 150 4.02 -6.49 -7.54
N ARG A 151 3.85 -5.17 -7.34
CA ARG A 151 2.99 -4.34 -8.18
C ARG A 151 3.61 -3.97 -9.52
N ASN A 152 4.91 -4.23 -9.72
CA ASN A 152 5.60 -4.00 -10.99
C ASN A 152 5.62 -5.28 -11.84
N ASP A 153 5.31 -6.44 -11.26
CA ASP A 153 5.36 -7.73 -11.95
C ASP A 153 4.38 -7.81 -13.13
N PHE A 154 3.31 -7.03 -13.14
CA PHE A 154 2.37 -6.96 -14.28
C PHE A 154 3.03 -6.47 -15.59
N LEU A 155 4.19 -5.82 -15.50
CA LEU A 155 5.00 -5.43 -16.66
C LEU A 155 5.69 -6.64 -17.31
N ILE A 156 5.75 -7.78 -16.61
CA ILE A 156 6.45 -8.99 -17.01
C ILE A 156 5.44 -10.15 -17.21
N GLU A 157 4.58 -10.41 -16.23
CA GLU A 157 3.56 -11.47 -16.27
C GLU A 157 2.18 -10.89 -15.94
N ARG A 158 1.19 -11.19 -16.79
CA ARG A 158 -0.21 -10.83 -16.56
C ARG A 158 -0.90 -11.91 -15.72
N LEU A 159 -1.66 -11.50 -14.71
CA LEU A 159 -2.39 -12.41 -13.82
C LEU A 159 -3.89 -12.26 -14.00
N GLU A 160 -4.63 -13.37 -13.88
CA GLU A 160 -6.08 -13.33 -13.82
C GLU A 160 -6.54 -12.44 -12.66
N GLY A 161 -7.49 -11.54 -12.94
CA GLY A 161 -8.02 -10.60 -11.97
C GLY A 161 -7.19 -9.33 -11.77
N GLU A 162 -6.11 -9.09 -12.54
CA GLU A 162 -5.28 -7.88 -12.41
C GLU A 162 -6.02 -6.57 -12.75
N GLU A 163 -7.12 -6.65 -13.51
CA GLU A 163 -7.99 -5.50 -13.82
C GLU A 163 -9.07 -5.26 -12.73
N ILE A 164 -9.13 -6.09 -11.69
CA ILE A 164 -10.07 -5.89 -10.57
C ILE A 164 -9.70 -4.64 -9.80
N GLY A 165 -10.70 -3.81 -9.47
CA GLY A 165 -10.47 -2.53 -8.80
C GLY A 165 -9.84 -1.46 -9.70
N THR A 166 -9.75 -1.71 -11.01
CA THR A 166 -9.31 -0.72 -12.01
C THR A 166 -10.51 -0.17 -12.79
N ASP A 167 -10.32 0.98 -13.43
CA ASP A 167 -11.31 1.50 -14.36
C ASP A 167 -11.24 0.77 -15.71
N ARG A 168 -12.00 -0.32 -15.81
CA ARG A 168 -12.07 -1.16 -17.02
C ARG A 168 -12.59 -0.40 -18.25
N GLN A 169 -13.43 0.62 -18.06
CA GLN A 169 -13.95 1.42 -19.16
C GLN A 169 -12.84 2.33 -19.70
N LEU A 170 -12.12 3.02 -18.81
CA LEU A 170 -10.98 3.84 -19.20
C LEU A 170 -9.89 3.02 -19.88
N ILE A 171 -9.57 1.82 -19.37
CA ILE A 171 -8.61 0.92 -20.00
C ILE A 171 -9.04 0.55 -21.43
N LYS A 172 -10.32 0.25 -21.65
CA LYS A 172 -10.86 -0.02 -23.00
C LYS A 172 -10.72 1.19 -23.92
N ILE A 173 -11.06 2.39 -23.44
CA ILE A 173 -10.91 3.64 -24.20
C ILE A 173 -9.45 3.86 -24.60
N ILE A 174 -8.52 3.68 -23.66
CA ILE A 174 -7.08 3.85 -23.92
C ILE A 174 -6.59 2.83 -24.97
N LYS A 175 -7.00 1.56 -24.86
CA LYS A 175 -6.64 0.51 -25.83
C LYS A 175 -7.18 0.86 -27.24
N GLN A 176 -8.45 1.25 -27.34
CA GLN A 176 -9.07 1.63 -28.61
C GLN A 176 -8.41 2.87 -29.25
N LYS A 177 -8.07 3.90 -28.45
CA LYS A 177 -7.36 5.08 -28.96
C LYS A 177 -5.99 4.70 -29.51
N ARG A 178 -5.26 3.83 -28.82
CA ARG A 178 -3.95 3.33 -29.27
C ARG A 178 -4.06 2.53 -30.56
N GLU A 179 -5.06 1.66 -30.69
CA GLU A 179 -5.32 0.89 -31.92
C GLU A 179 -5.60 1.81 -33.12
N ASN A 180 -6.24 2.95 -32.89
CA ASN A 180 -6.47 3.99 -33.90
C ASN A 180 -5.25 4.90 -34.16
N GLY A 181 -4.06 4.54 -33.68
CA GLY A 181 -2.82 5.28 -33.92
C GLY A 181 -2.63 6.52 -33.04
N VAL A 182 -3.49 6.75 -32.03
CA VAL A 182 -3.35 7.88 -31.12
C VAL A 182 -2.22 7.63 -30.12
N LYS A 183 -1.28 8.57 -30.02
CA LYS A 183 -0.25 8.57 -28.98
C LYS A 183 -0.86 9.01 -27.65
N ILE A 184 -0.59 8.24 -26.60
CA ILE A 184 -1.08 8.52 -25.24
C ILE A 184 0.07 9.05 -24.39
N LEU A 185 -0.11 10.23 -23.80
CA LEU A 185 0.81 10.83 -22.84
C LEU A 185 0.21 10.71 -21.43
N LEU A 186 0.99 10.18 -20.49
CA LEU A 186 0.61 10.10 -19.08
C LEU A 186 1.31 11.22 -18.29
N TYR A 187 0.52 12.12 -17.70
CA TYR A 187 1.00 13.18 -16.82
C TYR A 187 0.56 12.90 -15.38
N MET A 188 1.50 12.81 -14.45
CA MET A 188 1.26 12.46 -13.05
C MET A 188 1.98 13.41 -12.09
N PRO A 189 1.54 14.67 -11.97
CA PRO A 189 2.15 15.63 -11.07
C PRO A 189 1.88 15.27 -9.61
N THR A 190 2.80 15.65 -8.72
CA THR A 190 2.57 15.50 -7.28
C THR A 190 1.67 16.62 -6.76
N PHE A 191 0.81 16.31 -5.79
CA PHE A 191 -0.03 17.30 -5.10
C PHE A 191 0.76 18.52 -4.59
N ARG A 192 0.13 19.70 -4.68
CA ARG A 192 0.62 21.00 -4.20
C ARG A 192 -0.40 21.61 -3.25
N ASP A 193 0.07 22.12 -2.11
CA ASP A 193 -0.80 22.76 -1.10
C ASP A 193 -1.46 24.06 -1.62
N THR A 194 -0.97 24.64 -2.72
CA THR A 194 -1.54 25.84 -3.35
C THR A 194 -2.91 25.58 -3.99
N GLY A 195 -3.26 24.32 -4.25
CA GLY A 195 -4.55 23.95 -4.86
C GLY A 195 -4.65 24.21 -6.35
N ASP A 196 -3.67 24.88 -6.94
CA ASP A 196 -3.61 25.12 -8.38
C ASP A 196 -3.37 23.81 -9.12
N SER A 197 -4.20 23.52 -10.12
CA SER A 197 -3.88 22.47 -11.07
C SER A 197 -2.81 23.02 -12.01
N GLU A 198 -1.68 22.33 -12.17
CA GLU A 198 -0.65 22.75 -13.13
C GLU A 198 -1.21 22.89 -14.57
N PHE A 199 -2.37 22.24 -14.85
CA PHE A 199 -3.12 22.42 -16.08
C PHE A 199 -3.75 23.80 -16.23
N ASP A 200 -4.25 24.42 -15.15
CA ASP A 200 -4.84 25.76 -15.22
C ASP A 200 -3.77 26.80 -15.60
N ASP A 201 -2.52 26.60 -15.18
CA ASP A 201 -1.43 27.53 -15.49
C ASP A 201 -0.81 27.28 -16.88
N ILE A 202 -0.74 26.03 -17.32
CA ILE A 202 -0.32 25.68 -18.69
C ILE A 202 -1.35 26.16 -19.72
N LEU A 203 -2.66 26.05 -19.44
CA LEU A 203 -3.71 26.54 -20.34
C LEU A 203 -3.84 28.07 -20.36
N LYS A 204 -3.43 28.77 -19.31
CA LYS A 204 -3.36 30.26 -19.31
C LYS A 204 -2.18 30.80 -20.14
N THR A 205 -1.18 29.97 -20.41
CA THR A 205 0.05 30.36 -21.13
C THR A 205 0.10 29.87 -22.58
N MET A 206 -0.92 29.11 -23.03
CA MET A 206 -1.20 28.78 -24.43
C MET A 206 -2.25 29.72 -25.01
#